data_AF-A0A7C7GU32-F1
#
_entry.id   AF-A0A7C7GU32-F1
#
_cell.length_a   1.000
_cell.length_b   1.000
_cell.length_c   1.000
_cell.angle_alpha   90.00
_cell.angle_beta   90.00
_cell.angle_gamma   90.00
#
_symmetry.space_group_name_H-M   'P 1'
#
loop_
_entity.id
_entity.type
_entity.pdbx_description
1 polymer ?
#
loop_
_entity_poly.entity_id
_entity_poly.type
_entity_poly.pdbx_seq_one_letter_code
_entity_poly.pdbx_strand_id
1 'polypeptide(L)'
;MFTRFTEDDFGKFVTTAMTAESISGNKIKLVGRLVQVRKKAGAFGSDLVLLRHIDDTLTQHSNQDFTLIDDYFLCQWLEFMFKDTSRDSPKEEYTLGEGRRPKTGFIILDDRDDQNHSCSFAITVSKAADHG
;
A
#
# COMPACT_ATOMS: atom_id res chain seq x y z
N MET A 1 13.03 5.23 -3.75
CA MET A 1 12.82 4.59 -5.07
C MET A 1 11.32 4.36 -5.18
N PHE A 2 10.64 4.97 -6.17
CA PHE A 2 9.20 4.77 -6.32
C PHE A 2 8.96 3.41 -6.98
N THR A 3 8.40 2.44 -6.25
CA THR A 3 8.06 1.13 -6.82
C THR A 3 6.92 1.31 -7.80
N ARG A 4 7.18 0.98 -9.07
CA ARG A 4 6.19 1.04 -10.13
C ARG A 4 5.58 -0.35 -10.33
N PHE A 5 4.45 -0.58 -9.68
CA PHE A 5 3.71 -1.84 -9.84
C PHE A 5 3.31 -2.11 -11.29
N THR A 6 3.44 -3.36 -11.71
CA THR A 6 2.92 -3.91 -12.98
C THR A 6 1.83 -4.94 -12.70
N GLU A 7 1.10 -5.37 -13.72
CA GLU A 7 0.01 -6.37 -13.55
C GLU A 7 0.51 -7.69 -12.90
N ASP A 8 1.76 -8.06 -13.15
CA ASP A 8 2.40 -9.27 -12.61
C ASP A 8 2.68 -9.18 -11.10
N ASP A 9 2.48 -8.02 -10.48
CA ASP A 9 2.67 -7.82 -9.04
C ASP A 9 1.43 -8.14 -8.20
N PHE A 10 0.30 -8.48 -8.85
CA PHE A 10 -0.90 -8.89 -8.13
C PHE A 10 -0.60 -10.05 -7.19
N GLY A 11 -1.05 -9.96 -5.94
CA GLY A 11 -0.84 -11.00 -4.94
C GLY A 11 0.58 -11.08 -4.38
N LYS A 12 1.53 -10.26 -4.83
CA LYS A 12 2.86 -10.22 -4.21
C LYS A 12 2.82 -9.52 -2.85
N PHE A 13 3.73 -9.92 -1.97
CA PHE A 13 3.92 -9.25 -0.69
C PHE A 13 4.71 -7.95 -0.88
N VAL A 14 4.27 -6.92 -0.16
CA VAL A 14 4.95 -5.64 -0.07
C VAL A 14 5.10 -5.21 1.37
N THR A 15 6.17 -4.48 1.65
CA THR A 15 6.33 -3.73 2.90
C THR A 15 6.01 -2.26 2.67
N THR A 16 5.36 -1.64 3.65
CA THR A 16 5.04 -0.20 3.70
C THR A 16 6.13 0.65 4.39
N ALA A 17 7.26 0.03 4.76
CA ALA A 17 8.39 0.69 5.40
C ALA A 17 9.62 0.74 4.47
N MET A 18 10.44 1.79 4.63
CA MET A 18 11.60 2.12 3.78
C MET A 18 12.70 1.03 3.71
N THR A 19 12.69 0.00 4.56
CA THR A 19 13.68 -1.08 4.53
C THR A 19 13.06 -2.43 4.90
N ALA A 20 13.12 -3.39 3.98
CA ALA A 20 12.72 -4.79 4.20
C ALA A 20 13.68 -5.54 5.15
N GLU A 21 14.91 -5.04 5.33
CA GLU A 21 16.00 -5.66 6.12
C GLU A 21 15.73 -5.78 7.64
N SER A 22 14.55 -5.43 8.13
CA SER A 22 14.23 -5.51 9.55
C SER A 22 12.77 -5.89 9.81
N ILE A 23 12.22 -6.82 9.04
CA ILE A 23 10.99 -7.52 9.42
C ILE A 23 11.35 -8.47 10.58
N SER A 24 11.45 -7.93 11.80
CA SER A 24 11.60 -8.67 13.04
C SER A 24 10.48 -8.29 14.02
N GLY A 25 9.96 -9.26 14.77
CA GLY A 25 8.92 -9.04 15.79
C GLY A 25 7.58 -8.49 15.25
N ASN A 26 7.03 -7.47 15.92
CA ASN A 26 5.71 -6.85 15.68
C ASN A 26 5.59 -6.05 14.36
N LYS A 27 6.62 -6.06 13.51
CA LYS A 27 6.68 -5.34 12.24
C LYS A 27 5.98 -6.06 11.08
N ILE A 28 5.48 -7.27 11.29
CA ILE A 28 4.68 -7.99 10.29
C ILE A 28 3.42 -7.23 9.86
N LYS A 29 2.90 -6.34 10.73
CA LYS A 29 1.77 -5.44 10.44
C LYS A 29 2.06 -4.41 9.34
N LEU A 30 3.33 -4.27 8.95
CA LEU A 30 3.76 -3.38 7.88
C LEU A 30 3.79 -4.09 6.52
N VAL A 31 3.61 -5.42 6.52
CA VAL A 31 3.58 -6.27 5.33
C VAL A 31 2.13 -6.52 4.94
N GLY A 32 1.85 -6.35 3.66
CA GLY A 32 0.55 -6.69 3.09
C GLY A 32 0.70 -7.32 1.72
N ARG A 33 -0.35 -8.01 1.29
CA ARG A 33 -0.46 -8.57 -0.06
C ARG A 33 -1.15 -7.57 -0.97
N LEU A 34 -0.58 -7.34 -2.15
CA LEU A 34 -1.14 -6.41 -3.14
C LEU A 34 -2.48 -6.91 -3.69
N VAL A 35 -3.54 -6.12 -3.49
CA VAL A 35 -4.88 -6.42 -3.99
C VAL A 35 -5.28 -5.47 -5.12
N GLN A 36 -5.02 -4.17 -4.96
CA GLN A 36 -5.37 -3.17 -5.97
C GLN A 36 -4.47 -1.93 -5.86
N VAL A 37 -4.12 -1.35 -6.99
CA VAL A 37 -3.36 -0.10 -7.10
C VAL A 37 -4.17 0.88 -7.92
N ARG A 38 -4.57 1.99 -7.30
CA ARG A 38 -5.24 3.10 -7.98
C ARG A 38 -4.25 4.24 -8.13
N LYS A 39 -3.79 4.47 -9.36
CA LYS A 39 -2.81 5.50 -9.66
C LYS A 39 -3.37 6.87 -9.32
N LYS A 40 -2.57 7.71 -8.67
CA LYS A 40 -2.94 9.08 -8.25
C LYS A 40 -4.20 9.21 -7.36
N ALA A 41 -4.77 8.10 -6.91
CA ALA A 41 -6.02 8.03 -6.18
C ALA A 41 -5.94 8.42 -4.69
N GLY A 42 -4.71 8.57 -4.16
CA GLY A 42 -4.41 8.79 -2.76
C GLY A 42 -4.24 10.26 -2.36
N ALA A 43 -3.77 10.49 -1.14
CA ALA A 43 -3.50 11.83 -0.63
C ALA A 43 -2.43 12.53 -1.48
N PHE A 44 -2.63 13.83 -1.75
CA PHE A 44 -1.70 14.66 -2.54
C PHE A 44 -1.40 14.12 -3.95
N GLY A 45 -2.32 13.34 -4.52
CA GLY A 45 -2.12 12.71 -5.84
C GLY A 45 -1.13 11.55 -5.82
N SER A 46 -0.82 11.00 -4.63
CA SER A 46 -0.08 9.74 -4.54
C SER A 46 -0.90 8.59 -5.11
N ASP A 47 -0.25 7.47 -5.41
CA ASP A 47 -0.98 6.23 -5.61
C ASP A 47 -1.70 5.82 -4.31
N LEU A 48 -2.88 5.21 -4.46
CA LEU A 48 -3.57 4.51 -3.38
C LEU A 48 -3.41 3.01 -3.62
N VAL A 49 -2.98 2.29 -2.59
CA VAL A 49 -2.74 0.85 -2.63
C VAL A 49 -3.65 0.18 -1.62
N LEU A 50 -4.40 -0.83 -2.05
CA LEU A 50 -5.16 -1.72 -1.18
C LEU A 50 -4.30 -2.94 -0.87
N LEU A 51 -4.08 -3.16 0.43
CA LEU A 51 -3.31 -4.27 0.94
C LEU A 51 -4.17 -5.16 1.84
N ARG A 52 -4.14 -6.47 1.57
CA ARG A 52 -4.62 -7.48 2.52
C ARG A 52 -3.54 -7.68 3.56
N HIS A 53 -3.86 -7.55 4.84
CA HIS A 53 -2.93 -7.80 5.95
C HIS A 53 -3.12 -9.20 6.53
N ILE A 54 -2.16 -9.61 7.34
CA ILE A 54 -2.12 -10.94 7.97
C ILE A 54 -3.37 -11.27 8.81
N ASP A 55 -4.01 -10.26 9.37
CA ASP A 55 -5.24 -10.38 10.16
C ASP A 55 -6.51 -10.46 9.30
N ASP A 56 -6.36 -10.61 7.98
CA ASP A 56 -7.41 -10.62 6.95
C ASP A 56 -8.08 -9.26 6.71
N THR A 57 -7.56 -8.17 7.30
CA THR A 57 -8.09 -6.83 7.03
C THR A 57 -7.64 -6.34 5.65
N LEU A 58 -8.57 -5.72 4.91
CA LEU A 58 -8.24 -4.97 3.70
C LEU A 58 -8.07 -3.50 4.07
N THR A 59 -6.84 -2.99 3.95
CA THR A 59 -6.51 -1.63 4.37
C THR A 59 -6.03 -0.79 3.19
N GLN A 60 -6.46 0.47 3.18
CA GLN A 60 -5.99 1.47 2.21
C GLN A 60 -4.71 2.14 2.70
N HIS A 61 -3.74 2.26 1.80
CA HIS A 61 -2.48 2.94 2.02
C HIS A 61 -2.29 4.01 0.95
N SER A 62 -1.84 5.19 1.36
CA SER A 62 -1.48 6.29 0.46
C SER A 62 -0.40 7.14 1.10
N ASN A 63 0.35 7.90 0.30
CA ASN A 63 1.47 8.72 0.76
C ASN A 63 2.53 7.92 1.56
N GLN A 64 2.83 6.70 1.10
CA GLN A 64 3.82 5.78 1.67
C GLN A 64 4.70 5.21 0.56
N ASP A 65 5.91 4.80 0.93
CA ASP A 65 6.78 4.02 0.06
C ASP A 65 6.47 2.53 0.21
N PHE A 66 6.46 1.82 -0.91
CA PHE A 66 6.22 0.39 -0.95
C PHE A 66 7.42 -0.31 -1.56
N THR A 67 7.84 -1.44 -0.98
CA THR A 67 8.89 -2.29 -1.56
C THR A 67 8.36 -3.70 -1.73
N LEU A 68 8.49 -4.26 -2.93
CA LEU A 68 8.18 -5.67 -3.19
C LEU A 68 9.15 -6.56 -2.39
N ILE A 69 8.62 -7.62 -1.82
CA ILE A 69 9.42 -8.63 -1.13
C ILE A 69 9.72 -9.74 -2.13
N ASP A 70 11.00 -9.90 -2.49
CA ASP A 70 11.50 -10.89 -3.44
C ASP A 70 12.25 -12.07 -2.78
N ASP A 71 12.53 -11.97 -1.47
CA ASP A 71 13.14 -13.06 -0.71
C ASP A 71 12.22 -14.28 -0.67
N TYR A 72 12.70 -15.36 -1.28
CA TYR A 72 11.94 -16.61 -1.43
C TYR A 72 11.52 -17.21 -0.09
N PHE A 73 12.43 -17.29 0.90
CA PHE A 73 12.14 -17.92 2.19
C PHE A 73 11.15 -17.09 3.00
N LEU A 74 11.31 -15.77 2.97
CA LEU A 74 10.38 -14.84 3.59
C LEU A 74 9.00 -14.94 2.95
N CYS A 75 8.91 -15.00 1.63
CA CYS A 75 7.64 -15.18 0.92
C CYS A 75 6.96 -16.50 1.31
N GLN A 76 7.69 -17.64 1.35
CA GLN A 76 7.13 -18.91 1.81
C GLN A 76 6.60 -18.83 3.25
N TRP A 77 7.34 -18.18 4.13
CA TRP A 77 6.90 -17.97 5.52
C TRP A 77 5.67 -17.06 5.60
N LEU A 78 5.60 -16.00 4.79
CA LEU A 78 4.44 -15.11 4.73
C LEU A 78 3.19 -15.81 4.19
N GLU A 79 3.32 -16.66 3.17
CA GLU A 79 2.20 -17.49 2.67
C GLU A 79 1.64 -18.40 3.77
N PHE A 80 2.48 -18.95 4.65
CA PHE A 80 2.02 -19.74 5.80
C PHE A 80 1.30 -18.89 6.85
N MET A 81 1.76 -17.65 7.06
CA MET A 81 1.25 -16.77 8.11
C MET A 81 -0.06 -16.06 7.73
N PHE A 82 -0.26 -15.76 6.44
CA PHE A 82 -1.46 -15.10 5.95
C PHE A 82 -2.63 -16.08 5.83
N LYS A 83 -3.83 -15.61 6.17
CA LYS A 83 -5.06 -16.39 5.97
C LYS A 83 -5.44 -16.46 4.48
N ASP A 84 -6.20 -17.50 4.15
CA ASP A 84 -6.75 -17.87 2.83
C ASP A 84 -6.48 -16.89 1.68
N THR A 85 -5.58 -17.32 0.81
CA THR A 85 -5.06 -16.59 -0.34
C THR A 85 -5.98 -16.56 -1.55
N SER A 86 -7.09 -17.30 -1.52
CA SER A 86 -7.97 -17.50 -2.68
C SER A 86 -9.05 -16.43 -2.86
N ARG A 87 -9.19 -15.51 -1.90
CA ARG A 87 -10.32 -14.59 -1.85
C ARG A 87 -10.18 -13.38 -2.74
N ASP A 88 -8.98 -12.84 -2.94
CA ASP A 88 -8.79 -11.61 -3.70
C ASP A 88 -8.56 -11.93 -5.19
N SER A 89 -9.11 -11.11 -6.10
CA SER A 89 -8.97 -11.28 -7.55
C SER A 89 -9.00 -9.94 -8.28
N PRO A 90 -8.25 -9.75 -9.38
CA PRO A 90 -8.41 -8.58 -10.24
C PRO A 90 -9.81 -8.45 -10.85
N LYS A 91 -10.61 -9.54 -10.84
CA LYS A 91 -12.01 -9.55 -11.33
C LYS A 91 -13.02 -9.10 -10.29
N GLU A 92 -12.62 -8.97 -9.03
CA GLU A 92 -13.49 -8.48 -7.98
C GLU A 92 -13.58 -6.96 -7.98
N GLU A 93 -14.70 -6.46 -7.47
CA GLU A 93 -14.90 -5.04 -7.24
C GLU A 93 -14.49 -4.68 -5.81
N TYR A 94 -13.58 -3.71 -5.69
CA TYR A 94 -13.16 -3.18 -4.39
C TYR A 94 -13.69 -1.75 -4.22
N THR A 95 -14.12 -1.41 -3.00
CA THR A 95 -14.59 -0.06 -2.63
C THR A 95 -13.62 0.60 -1.65
N LEU A 96 -13.59 1.94 -1.66
CA LEU A 96 -12.81 2.73 -0.72
C LEU A 96 -13.72 3.35 0.34
N GLY A 97 -13.28 3.33 1.60
CA GLY A 97 -14.06 3.85 2.73
C GLY A 97 -15.38 3.09 2.92
N GLU A 98 -16.42 3.78 3.40
CA GLU A 98 -17.78 3.24 3.61
C GLU A 98 -18.52 2.98 2.27
N GLY A 99 -17.97 2.11 1.42
CA GLY A 99 -18.62 1.65 0.18
C GLY A 99 -18.60 2.65 -0.98
N ARG A 100 -17.70 3.64 -0.97
CA ARG A 100 -17.64 4.67 -2.04
C ARG A 100 -16.63 4.28 -3.13
N ARG A 101 -16.88 4.74 -4.36
CA ARG A 101 -15.97 4.61 -5.52
C ARG A 101 -15.55 3.16 -5.82
N PRO A 102 -16.49 2.28 -6.19
CA PRO A 102 -16.16 0.94 -6.64
C PRO A 102 -15.24 0.98 -7.86
N LYS A 103 -14.25 0.10 -7.91
CA LYS A 103 -13.45 -0.16 -9.10
C LYS A 103 -13.06 -1.64 -9.16
N THR A 104 -13.09 -2.20 -10.37
CA THR A 104 -12.62 -3.54 -10.72
C THR A 104 -11.27 -3.44 -11.46
N GLY A 105 -10.43 -4.46 -11.33
CA GLY A 105 -9.08 -4.49 -11.90
C GLY A 105 -8.01 -4.34 -10.82
N PHE A 106 -6.77 -4.68 -11.19
CA PHE A 106 -5.62 -4.54 -10.30
C PHE A 106 -4.99 -3.16 -10.38
N ILE A 107 -4.49 -2.73 -11.56
CA ILE A 107 -4.01 -1.37 -11.76
C ILE A 107 -5.11 -0.52 -12.41
N ILE A 108 -5.57 0.48 -11.68
CA ILE A 108 -6.57 1.44 -12.15
C ILE A 108 -5.90 2.77 -12.35
N LEU A 109 -6.03 3.31 -13.55
CA LEU A 109 -5.67 4.69 -13.85
C LEU A 109 -6.79 5.59 -13.35
N ASP A 110 -6.45 6.65 -12.61
CA ASP A 110 -7.44 7.65 -12.22
C ASP A 110 -8.08 8.25 -13.47
N ASP A 111 -9.41 8.28 -13.47
CA ASP A 111 -10.24 8.98 -14.45
C ASP A 111 -10.65 10.37 -13.95
N ARG A 112 -10.10 10.83 -12.80
CA ARG A 112 -10.31 12.18 -12.30
C ARG A 112 -9.76 13.21 -13.29
N ASP A 113 -10.69 13.75 -14.06
CA ASP A 113 -10.61 15.01 -14.78
C ASP A 113 -10.19 16.12 -13.79
N ASP A 114 -8.90 16.43 -13.81
CA ASP A 114 -8.18 17.70 -13.57
C ASP A 114 -8.71 18.74 -12.56
N GLN A 115 -9.63 18.40 -11.66
CA GLN A 115 -10.15 19.32 -10.65
C GLN A 115 -9.23 19.34 -9.42
N ASN A 116 -8.08 19.94 -9.70
CA ASN A 116 -7.21 20.71 -8.84
C ASN A 116 -7.70 20.91 -7.39
N HIS A 117 -7.22 20.05 -6.49
CA HIS A 117 -7.15 20.37 -5.06
C HIS A 117 -5.69 20.26 -4.62
N SER A 118 -4.86 21.21 -5.08
CA SER A 118 -3.50 21.38 -4.57
C SER A 118 -3.55 21.91 -3.14
N CYS A 119 -3.50 21.02 -2.15
CA CYS A 119 -3.08 21.41 -0.81
C CYS A 119 -1.59 21.08 -0.66
N SER A 120 -0.74 22.06 -0.94
CA SER A 120 0.67 22.00 -0.60
C SER A 120 0.84 22.51 0.83
N PHE A 121 1.54 21.74 1.67
CA PHE A 121 1.97 22.19 2.98
C PHE A 121 3.45 21.85 3.15
N ALA A 122 4.17 22.71 3.85
CA ALA A 122 5.58 22.49 4.20
C ALA A 122 5.70 22.50 5.72
N ILE A 123 6.37 21.50 6.28
CA ILE A 123 6.67 21.42 7.71
C ILE A 123 8.18 21.55 7.88
N THR A 124 8.60 22.54 8.67
CA THR A 124 9.99 22.67 9.11
C THR A 124 10.09 22.19 10.55
N VAL A 125 10.95 21.20 10.80
CA VAL A 125 11.24 20.71 12.16
C VAL A 125 12.52 21.39 12.65
N SER A 126 12.43 22.11 13.76
CA SER A 126 13.58 22.75 14.41
C SER A 126 13.81 22.16 15.80
N LYS A 127 15.08 22.00 16.21
CA LYS A 127 15.43 21.57 17.57
C LYS A 127 15.14 22.72 18.54
N ALA A 128 14.47 22.42 19.66
CA ALA A 128 14.28 23.40 20.73
C ALA A 128 15.65 23.87 21.23
N ALA A 129 15.82 25.19 21.38
CA ALA A 129 17.02 25.74 21.99
C ALA A 129 17.00 25.39 23.48
N ASP A 130 18.02 24.66 23.94
CA ASP A 130 18.28 24.48 25.36
C ASP A 130 18.75 25.84 25.92
N HIS A 131 17.93 26.46 26.75
CA HIS A 131 18.37 27.54 27.62
C HIS A 131 18.90 26.89 28.89
N GLY A 132 20.23 26.73 28.95
CA GLY A 132 20.96 26.25 30.13
C GLY A 132 20.87 27.19 31.33
#